data_AF-A0A357AG43-F1
#
_entry.id   AF-A0A357AG43-F1
#
_cell.length_a   1.000
_cell.length_b   1.000
_cell.length_c   1.000
_cell.angle_alpha   90.00
_cell.angle_beta   90.00
_cell.angle_gamma   90.00
#
_symmetry.space_group_name_H-M   'P 1'
#
loop_
_entity.id
_entity.type
_entity.pdbx_description
1 polymer ?
#
loop_
_entity_poly.entity_id
_entity_poly.type
_entity_poly.pdbx_seq_one_letter_code
_entity_poly.pdbx_strand_id
1 'polypeptide(L)'
;MLNIIWVIMIFTGIASGLLMGRTKEVSDAFLESCVNAVELSITMLGAMCLWSGMMKVAQKAGLVDGLAKLLRGVFKFLFPGIPKGHAANGAIAMSISADLMGLGNAATPLGIIAMKELSKINGNSPTASNAMVMFAVVNAACIQLIPATVLIIRQQAGSASPTSIIPTVWIASLASLISGIAAAKLLEKRYRDPAYGLKRTASIW
;
A
#
# COMPACT_ATOMS: atom_id res chain seq x y z
N MET A 1 -8.05 16.88 -10.63
CA MET A 1 -6.63 17.18 -10.85
C MET A 1 -5.89 16.00 -11.50
N LEU A 2 -5.94 14.78 -10.95
CA LEU A 2 -5.27 13.61 -11.52
C LEU A 2 -5.71 13.26 -12.95
N ASN A 3 -7.02 13.32 -13.24
CA ASN A 3 -7.56 13.00 -14.58
C ASN A 3 -6.98 13.88 -15.69
N ILE A 4 -6.69 15.15 -15.39
CA ILE A 4 -6.11 16.09 -16.36
C ILE A 4 -4.68 15.68 -16.70
N ILE A 5 -3.91 15.25 -15.69
CA ILE A 5 -2.53 14.79 -15.88
C ILE A 5 -2.50 13.56 -16.78
N TRP A 6 -3.38 12.58 -16.53
CA TRP A 6 -3.50 11.38 -17.35
C TRP A 6 -3.85 11.69 -18.81
N VAL A 7 -4.82 12.57 -19.01
CA VAL A 7 -5.23 12.99 -20.35
C VAL A 7 -4.07 13.65 -21.09
N ILE A 8 -3.32 14.54 -20.44
CA ILE A 8 -2.15 15.20 -21.04
C ILE A 8 -1.07 14.16 -21.41
N MET A 9 -0.76 13.21 -20.51
CA MET A 9 0.23 12.16 -20.78
C MET A 9 -0.18 11.26 -21.96
N ILE A 10 -1.43 10.82 -22.01
CA ILE A 10 -1.94 10.00 -23.11
C ILE A 10 -1.90 10.78 -24.42
N PHE A 11 -2.38 12.03 -24.41
CA PHE A 11 -2.47 12.85 -25.61
C PHE A 11 -1.09 13.19 -26.18
N THR A 12 -0.13 13.54 -25.33
CA THR A 12 1.27 13.78 -25.73
C THR A 12 1.95 12.51 -26.24
N GLY A 13 1.67 11.35 -25.65
CA GLY A 13 2.14 10.05 -26.13
C GLY A 13 1.62 9.73 -27.53
N ILE A 14 0.32 9.92 -27.77
CA ILE A 14 -0.30 9.70 -29.08
C ILE A 14 0.23 10.70 -30.11
N ALA A 15 0.28 11.99 -29.76
CA ALA A 15 0.76 13.05 -30.65
C ALA A 15 2.22 12.82 -31.06
N SER A 16 3.10 12.46 -30.12
CA SER A 16 4.50 12.14 -30.44
C SER A 16 4.64 10.88 -31.31
N GLY A 17 3.84 9.84 -31.06
CA GLY A 17 3.79 8.64 -31.91
C GLY A 17 3.32 8.93 -33.34
N LEU A 18 2.31 9.79 -33.51
CA LEU A 18 1.82 10.24 -34.82
C LEU A 18 2.87 11.09 -35.56
N LEU A 19 3.53 12.04 -34.87
CA LEU A 19 4.55 12.91 -35.45
C LEU A 19 5.82 12.14 -35.88
N MET A 20 6.15 11.05 -35.17
CA MET A 20 7.30 10.19 -35.51
C MET A 20 6.96 9.07 -36.53
N GLY A 21 5.72 9.03 -37.04
CA GLY A 21 5.28 8.00 -37.99
C GLY A 21 5.10 6.60 -37.39
N ARG A 22 5.10 6.47 -36.06
CA ARG A 22 4.97 5.22 -35.31
C ARG A 22 3.50 4.85 -35.02
N THR A 23 2.66 4.93 -36.06
CA THR A 23 1.20 4.77 -35.92
C THR A 23 0.81 3.32 -35.58
N LYS A 24 1.61 2.35 -36.04
CA LYS A 24 1.42 0.93 -35.75
C LYS A 24 1.71 0.62 -34.29
N GLU A 25 2.82 1.11 -33.76
CA GLU A 25 3.21 0.91 -32.35
C GLU A 25 2.19 1.54 -31.39
N VAL A 26 1.63 2.70 -31.74
CA VAL A 26 0.54 3.31 -30.96
C VAL A 26 -0.70 2.41 -30.95
N SER A 27 -1.09 1.88 -32.11
CA SER A 27 -2.27 1.01 -32.24
C SER A 27 -2.10 -0.32 -31.51
N ASP A 28 -0.92 -0.94 -31.63
CA ASP A 28 -0.56 -2.19 -30.96
C ASP A 28 -0.54 -1.98 -29.43
N ALA A 29 0.05 -0.88 -28.95
CA ALA A 29 0.07 -0.54 -27.52
C ALA A 29 -1.34 -0.33 -26.94
N PHE A 30 -2.28 0.23 -27.71
CA PHE A 30 -3.68 0.36 -27.29
C PHE A 30 -4.33 -1.02 -27.09
N LEU A 31 -4.18 -1.92 -28.07
CA LEU A 31 -4.75 -3.27 -27.99
C LEU A 31 -4.12 -4.10 -26.87
N GLU A 32 -2.78 -4.04 -26.74
CA GLU A 32 -2.04 -4.71 -25.68
C GLU A 32 -2.46 -4.22 -24.30
N SER A 33 -2.65 -2.90 -24.14
CA SER A 33 -3.14 -2.31 -22.88
C SER A 33 -4.54 -2.83 -22.50
N CYS A 34 -5.43 -3.05 -23.46
CA CYS A 34 -6.74 -3.65 -23.19
C CYS A 34 -6.62 -5.09 -22.67
N VAL A 35 -5.75 -5.91 -23.27
CA VAL A 35 -5.51 -7.30 -22.83
C VAL A 35 -4.89 -7.32 -21.43
N ASN A 36 -3.84 -6.52 -21.22
CA ASN A 36 -3.15 -6.40 -19.94
C ASN A 36 -4.10 -5.94 -18.82
N ALA A 37 -5.06 -5.05 -19.12
CA ALA A 37 -6.06 -4.61 -18.15
C ALA A 37 -6.99 -5.75 -17.70
N VAL A 38 -7.40 -6.63 -18.61
CA VAL A 38 -8.24 -7.80 -18.30
C VAL A 38 -7.45 -8.82 -17.48
N GLU A 39 -6.23 -9.14 -17.90
CA GLU A 39 -5.37 -10.08 -17.19
C GLU A 39 -5.05 -9.61 -15.77
N LEU A 40 -4.74 -8.32 -15.61
CA LEU A 40 -4.52 -7.70 -14.30
C LEU A 40 -5.78 -7.78 -13.44
N SER A 41 -6.95 -7.49 -14.02
CA SER A 41 -8.23 -7.54 -13.28
C SER A 41 -8.55 -8.94 -12.76
N ILE A 42 -8.36 -9.98 -13.58
CA ILE A 42 -8.56 -11.38 -13.19
C ILE A 42 -7.55 -11.78 -12.10
N THR A 43 -6.28 -11.42 -12.28
CA THR A 43 -5.21 -11.71 -11.32
C THR A 43 -5.49 -11.06 -9.96
N MET A 44 -5.87 -9.78 -9.96
CA MET A 44 -6.22 -9.04 -8.75
C MET A 44 -7.48 -9.60 -8.08
N LEU A 45 -8.49 -10.01 -8.85
CA LEU A 45 -9.70 -10.62 -8.30
C LEU A 45 -9.38 -11.92 -7.58
N GLY A 46 -8.63 -12.83 -8.21
CA GLY A 46 -8.22 -14.10 -7.59
C GLY A 46 -7.43 -13.90 -6.31
N ALA A 47 -6.45 -12.98 -6.34
CA ALA A 47 -5.67 -12.60 -5.16
C ALA A 47 -6.57 -12.02 -4.06
N MET A 48 -7.43 -11.04 -4.38
CA MET A 48 -8.37 -10.45 -3.42
C MET A 48 -9.24 -11.50 -2.74
N CYS A 49 -9.82 -12.42 -3.51
CA CYS A 49 -10.68 -13.48 -2.98
C CYS A 49 -9.92 -14.39 -2.02
N LEU A 50 -8.73 -14.87 -2.41
CA LEU A 50 -7.90 -15.75 -1.58
C LEU A 50 -7.48 -15.06 -0.27
N TRP A 51 -6.88 -13.89 -0.38
CA TRP A 51 -6.32 -13.19 0.78
C TRP A 51 -7.41 -12.64 1.71
N SER A 52 -8.54 -12.17 1.17
CA SER A 52 -9.71 -11.78 1.98
C SER A 52 -10.31 -12.98 2.71
N GLY A 53 -10.38 -14.14 2.05
CA GLY A 53 -10.85 -15.38 2.64
C GLY A 53 -9.95 -15.83 3.79
N MET A 54 -8.65 -15.88 3.56
CA MET A 54 -7.66 -16.22 4.59
C MET A 54 -7.67 -15.23 5.75
N MET A 55 -7.81 -13.93 5.50
CA MET A 55 -7.96 -12.90 6.53
C MET A 55 -9.17 -13.17 7.44
N LYS A 56 -10.32 -13.52 6.85
CA LYS A 56 -11.52 -13.89 7.61
C LYS A 56 -11.31 -15.14 8.46
N VAL A 57 -10.59 -16.14 7.94
CA VAL A 57 -10.24 -17.35 8.69
C VAL A 57 -9.30 -17.03 9.86
N ALA A 58 -8.22 -16.27 9.61
CA ALA A 58 -7.26 -15.86 10.64
C ALA A 58 -7.90 -15.00 11.73
N GLN A 59 -8.88 -14.17 11.37
CA GLN A 59 -9.68 -13.39 12.34
C GLN A 59 -10.55 -14.30 13.20
N LYS A 60 -11.29 -15.24 12.58
CA LYS A 60 -12.13 -16.21 13.33
C LYS A 60 -11.31 -17.15 14.21
N ALA A 61 -10.09 -17.48 13.80
CA ALA A 61 -9.15 -18.30 14.56
C ALA A 61 -8.46 -17.53 15.72
N GLY A 62 -8.71 -16.22 15.86
CA GLY A 62 -8.06 -15.38 16.88
C GLY A 62 -6.56 -15.14 16.65
N LEU A 63 -6.00 -15.59 15.51
CA LEU A 63 -4.59 -15.43 15.17
C LEU A 63 -4.23 -13.96 14.97
N VAL A 64 -5.16 -13.20 14.38
CA VAL A 64 -5.06 -11.75 14.22
C VAL A 64 -4.99 -11.04 15.57
N ASP A 65 -5.80 -11.46 16.53
CA ASP A 65 -5.80 -10.87 17.88
C ASP A 65 -4.51 -11.21 18.64
N GLY A 66 -3.95 -12.40 18.43
CA GLY A 66 -2.64 -12.79 18.93
C GLY A 66 -1.51 -11.92 18.37
N LEU A 67 -1.49 -11.72 17.05
CA LEU A 67 -0.51 -10.87 16.39
C LEU A 67 -0.67 -9.39 16.79
N ALA A 68 -1.91 -8.92 16.93
CA ALA A 68 -2.20 -7.57 17.40
C ALA A 68 -1.74 -7.33 18.85
N LYS A 69 -1.76 -8.36 19.72
CA LYS A 69 -1.18 -8.30 21.06
C LYS A 69 0.34 -8.23 21.03
N LEU A 70 1.00 -9.00 20.15
CA LEU A 70 2.45 -8.99 19.99
C LEU A 70 2.96 -7.64 19.45
N LEU A 71 2.29 -7.12 18.42
CA LEU A 71 2.66 -5.86 17.76
C LEU A 71 2.04 -4.62 18.40
N ARG A 72 1.44 -4.76 19.58
CA ARG A 72 0.68 -3.70 20.26
C ARG A 72 1.48 -2.43 20.48
N GLY A 73 2.78 -2.54 20.76
CA GLY A 73 3.67 -1.38 20.93
C GLY A 73 3.84 -0.59 19.63
N VAL A 74 4.05 -1.31 18.51
CA VAL A 74 4.26 -0.73 17.18
C VAL A 74 2.97 -0.12 16.65
N PHE A 75 1.84 -0.83 16.73
CA PHE A 75 0.54 -0.31 16.29
C PHE A 75 0.08 0.88 17.13
N LYS A 76 0.34 0.91 18.44
CA LYS A 76 0.00 2.07 19.28
C LYS A 76 0.80 3.32 18.90
N PHE A 77 2.05 3.15 18.47
CA PHE A 77 2.90 4.25 18.03
C PHE A 77 2.51 4.76 16.63
N LEU A 78 2.34 3.85 15.67
CA LEU A 78 1.98 4.19 14.28
C LEU A 78 0.52 4.60 14.14
N PHE A 79 -0.40 3.89 14.78
CA PHE A 79 -1.85 4.02 14.60
C PHE A 79 -2.60 4.28 15.93
N PRO A 80 -2.37 5.43 16.60
CA PRO A 80 -2.97 5.70 17.90
C PRO A 80 -4.51 5.81 17.90
N GLY A 81 -5.12 6.07 16.75
CA GLY A 81 -6.57 6.27 16.59
C GLY A 81 -7.41 5.02 16.31
N ILE A 82 -6.80 3.83 16.18
CA ILE A 82 -7.54 2.59 15.87
C ILE A 82 -8.03 1.92 17.15
N PRO A 83 -9.33 1.56 17.27
CA PRO A 83 -9.86 0.80 18.41
C PRO A 83 -9.16 -0.55 18.58
N LYS A 84 -8.99 -0.97 19.84
CA LYS A 84 -8.37 -2.26 20.17
C LYS A 84 -9.20 -3.42 19.59
N GLY A 85 -8.54 -4.38 18.93
CA GLY A 85 -9.21 -5.56 18.36
C GLY A 85 -10.02 -5.29 17.08
N HIS A 86 -9.91 -4.10 16.48
CA HIS A 86 -10.59 -3.83 15.21
C HIS A 86 -9.95 -4.62 14.06
N ALA A 87 -10.77 -5.10 13.12
CA ALA A 87 -10.34 -5.86 11.94
C ALA A 87 -9.29 -5.12 11.09
N ALA A 88 -9.27 -3.78 11.17
CA ALA A 88 -8.31 -2.90 10.52
C ALA A 88 -6.85 -3.26 10.88
N ASN A 89 -6.57 -3.60 12.15
CA ASN A 89 -5.20 -3.95 12.58
C ASN A 89 -4.69 -5.21 11.87
N GLY A 90 -5.56 -6.21 11.69
CA GLY A 90 -5.20 -7.44 10.99
C GLY A 90 -4.95 -7.23 9.50
N ALA A 91 -5.82 -6.45 8.83
CA ALA A 91 -5.66 -6.13 7.42
C ALA A 91 -4.37 -5.32 7.17
N ILE A 92 -4.06 -4.34 8.03
CA ILE A 92 -2.81 -3.57 7.98
C ILE A 92 -1.59 -4.49 8.20
N ALA A 93 -1.64 -5.35 9.22
CA ALA A 93 -0.54 -6.27 9.51
C ALA A 93 -0.27 -7.23 8.34
N MET A 94 -1.31 -7.77 7.72
CA MET A 94 -1.17 -8.64 6.54
C MET A 94 -0.67 -7.89 5.32
N SER A 95 -1.15 -6.67 5.06
CA SER A 95 -0.64 -5.83 3.96
C SER A 95 0.86 -5.58 4.11
N ILE A 96 1.28 -5.11 5.29
CA ILE A 96 2.69 -4.83 5.57
C ILE A 96 3.53 -6.11 5.51
N SER A 97 2.98 -7.24 5.97
CA SER A 97 3.69 -8.54 5.91
C SER A 97 3.83 -9.05 4.48
N ALA A 98 2.81 -8.89 3.63
CA ALA A 98 2.88 -9.22 2.21
C ALA A 98 3.90 -8.34 1.49
N ASP A 99 3.93 -7.04 1.79
CA ASP A 99 4.96 -6.12 1.28
C ASP A 99 6.37 -6.53 1.75
N LEU A 100 6.53 -6.85 3.03
CA LEU A 100 7.81 -7.32 3.59
C LEU A 100 8.31 -8.60 2.91
N MET A 101 7.41 -9.52 2.57
CA MET A 101 7.75 -10.77 1.86
C MET A 101 7.99 -10.59 0.35
N GLY A 102 7.83 -9.38 -0.19
CA GLY A 102 7.99 -9.13 -1.63
C GLY A 102 6.80 -9.62 -2.47
N LEU A 103 5.66 -9.94 -1.84
CA LEU A 103 4.42 -10.36 -2.50
C LEU A 103 3.59 -9.14 -2.90
N GLY A 104 4.17 -8.19 -3.65
CA GLY A 104 3.53 -6.90 -3.97
C GLY A 104 2.16 -7.02 -4.68
N ASN A 105 1.98 -8.07 -5.49
CA ASN A 105 0.71 -8.38 -6.16
C ASN A 105 -0.40 -8.78 -5.17
N ALA A 106 -0.06 -9.30 -3.99
CA ALA A 106 -0.99 -9.62 -2.91
C ALA A 106 -1.15 -8.45 -1.91
N ALA A 107 -0.13 -7.60 -1.79
CA ALA A 107 -0.14 -6.50 -0.83
C ALA A 107 -1.14 -5.40 -1.20
N THR A 108 -1.20 -4.99 -2.46
CA THR A 108 -2.14 -3.95 -2.94
C THR A 108 -3.62 -4.29 -2.62
N PRO A 109 -4.12 -5.50 -2.93
CA PRO A 109 -5.49 -5.85 -2.59
C PRO A 109 -5.77 -5.90 -1.08
N LEU A 110 -4.81 -6.39 -0.28
CA LEU A 110 -4.88 -6.36 1.18
C LEU A 110 -4.88 -4.91 1.72
N GLY A 111 -4.09 -4.03 1.11
CA GLY A 111 -4.04 -2.61 1.42
C GLY A 111 -5.36 -1.89 1.15
N ILE A 112 -6.05 -2.24 0.06
CA ILE A 112 -7.39 -1.70 -0.22
C ILE A 112 -8.39 -2.12 0.86
N ILE A 113 -8.33 -3.36 1.34
CA ILE A 113 -9.19 -3.84 2.44
C ILE A 113 -8.88 -3.09 3.72
N ALA A 114 -7.59 -2.92 4.06
CA ALA A 114 -7.16 -2.14 5.21
C ALA A 114 -7.65 -0.68 5.13
N MET A 115 -7.53 -0.03 3.97
CA MET A 115 -8.04 1.33 3.75
C MET A 115 -9.56 1.41 3.89
N LYS A 116 -10.33 0.43 3.40
CA LYS A 116 -11.79 0.37 3.59
C LYS A 116 -12.15 0.25 5.07
N GLU A 117 -11.45 -0.57 5.83
CA GLU A 117 -11.67 -0.69 7.29
C GLU A 117 -11.29 0.59 8.04
N LEU A 118 -10.21 1.27 7.64
CA LEU A 118 -9.84 2.58 8.18
C LEU A 118 -10.86 3.68 7.83
N SER A 119 -11.42 3.66 6.62
CA SER A 119 -12.47 4.58 6.20
C SER A 119 -13.73 4.41 7.04
N LYS A 120 -14.14 3.17 7.36
CA LYS A 120 -15.28 2.91 8.26
C LYS A 120 -15.07 3.52 9.64
N ILE A 121 -13.86 3.41 10.19
CA ILE A 121 -13.50 4.04 11.49
C ILE A 121 -13.58 5.57 11.38
N ASN A 122 -13.20 6.13 10.24
CA ASN A 122 -13.27 7.57 9.94
C ASN A 122 -14.68 8.05 9.54
N GLY A 123 -15.73 7.23 9.72
CA GLY A 123 -17.11 7.59 9.36
C GLY A 123 -17.32 7.82 7.86
N ASN A 124 -16.47 7.25 7.01
CA ASN A 124 -16.45 7.47 5.55
C ASN A 124 -16.36 8.96 5.17
N SER A 125 -15.65 9.76 5.98
CA SER A 125 -15.36 11.15 5.65
C SER A 125 -14.59 11.24 4.32
N PRO A 126 -14.87 12.26 3.48
CA PRO A 126 -14.06 12.55 2.29
C PRO A 126 -12.63 12.99 2.66
N THR A 127 -12.36 13.37 3.91
CA THR A 127 -11.03 13.70 4.42
C THR A 127 -10.34 12.47 5.00
N ALA A 128 -9.10 12.21 4.58
CA ALA A 128 -8.32 11.09 5.09
C ALA A 128 -7.90 11.31 6.55
N SER A 129 -8.01 10.27 7.37
CA SER A 129 -7.54 10.30 8.75
C SER A 129 -6.02 10.16 8.87
N ASN A 130 -5.45 10.56 10.02
CA ASN A 130 -4.03 10.32 10.31
C ASN A 130 -3.64 8.85 10.19
N ALA A 131 -4.54 7.93 10.54
CA ALA A 131 -4.29 6.49 10.40
C ALA A 131 -4.22 6.05 8.93
N MET A 132 -5.10 6.60 8.08
CA MET A 132 -5.06 6.35 6.63
C MET A 132 -3.79 6.94 5.99
N VAL A 133 -3.42 8.16 6.36
CA VAL A 133 -2.18 8.79 5.87
C VAL A 133 -0.95 8.01 6.31
N MET A 134 -0.88 7.61 7.59
CA MET A 134 0.23 6.81 8.09
C MET A 134 0.34 5.46 7.38
N PHE A 135 -0.80 4.80 7.15
CA PHE A 135 -0.83 3.53 6.43
C PHE A 135 -0.33 3.68 4.99
N ALA A 136 -0.78 4.74 4.30
CA ALA A 136 -0.30 5.06 2.96
C ALA A 136 1.22 5.32 2.93
N VAL A 137 1.75 6.05 3.92
CA VAL A 137 3.19 6.33 4.02
C VAL A 137 3.99 5.04 4.25
N VAL A 138 3.54 4.17 5.16
CA VAL A 138 4.23 2.91 5.45
C VAL A 138 4.23 1.98 4.23
N ASN A 139 3.09 1.84 3.54
CA ASN A 139 3.01 1.04 2.31
C ASN A 139 3.82 1.65 1.16
N ALA A 140 3.86 2.97 1.03
CA ALA A 140 4.66 3.64 0.00
C ALA A 140 6.17 3.53 0.25
N ALA A 141 6.58 3.53 1.52
CA ALA A 141 7.98 3.34 1.90
C ALA A 141 8.46 1.90 1.72
N CYS A 142 7.53 0.93 1.57
CA CYS A 142 7.71 -0.48 1.22
C CYS A 142 9.09 -1.06 1.58
N ILE A 143 9.24 -1.62 2.79
CA ILE A 143 10.42 -2.42 3.12
C ILE A 143 10.20 -3.81 2.54
N GLN A 144 11.04 -4.25 1.61
CA GLN A 144 11.05 -5.62 1.10
C GLN A 144 12.28 -6.37 1.64
N LEU A 145 12.05 -7.45 2.40
CA LEU A 145 13.13 -8.36 2.80
C LEU A 145 13.71 -9.09 1.59
N ILE A 146 12.84 -9.53 0.69
CA ILE A 146 13.23 -10.21 -0.55
C ILE A 146 12.66 -9.41 -1.73
N PRO A 147 13.46 -8.56 -2.40
CA PRO A 147 13.02 -7.78 -3.55
C PRO A 147 12.97 -8.65 -4.81
N ALA A 148 12.12 -9.68 -4.81
CA ALA A 148 12.07 -10.73 -5.83
C ALA A 148 11.94 -10.17 -7.26
N THR A 149 11.10 -9.16 -7.47
CA THR A 149 10.92 -8.53 -8.78
C THR A 149 12.22 -7.90 -9.31
N VAL A 150 12.96 -7.19 -8.46
CA VAL A 150 14.23 -6.55 -8.87
C VAL A 150 15.31 -7.60 -9.11
N LEU A 151 15.32 -8.68 -8.31
CA LEU A 151 16.23 -9.81 -8.53
C LEU A 151 15.98 -10.49 -9.88
N ILE A 152 14.71 -10.72 -10.25
CA ILE A 152 14.31 -11.31 -11.54
C ILE A 152 14.73 -10.41 -12.70
N ILE A 153 14.47 -9.10 -12.63
CA ILE A 153 14.87 -8.15 -13.67
C ILE A 153 16.40 -8.14 -13.84
N ARG A 154 17.16 -8.16 -12.73
CA ARG A 154 18.63 -8.22 -12.78
C ARG A 154 19.13 -9.52 -13.37
N GLN A 155 18.48 -10.64 -13.07
CA GLN A 155 18.82 -11.93 -13.64
C GLN A 155 18.55 -11.96 -15.15
N GLN A 156 17.39 -11.45 -15.59
CA GLN A 156 17.04 -11.33 -17.02
C GLN A 156 17.98 -10.39 -17.77
N ALA A 157 18.49 -9.34 -17.11
CA ALA A 157 19.49 -8.43 -17.66
C ALA A 157 20.93 -8.99 -17.66
N GLY A 158 21.14 -10.26 -17.26
CA GLY A 158 22.44 -10.92 -17.30
C GLY A 158 23.39 -10.57 -16.15
N SER A 159 22.87 -10.09 -15.02
CA SER A 159 23.71 -9.73 -13.87
C SER A 159 24.41 -10.95 -13.26
N ALA A 160 25.74 -10.87 -13.11
CA ALA A 160 26.56 -11.93 -12.49
C ALA A 160 26.24 -12.16 -10.99
N SER A 161 25.71 -11.15 -10.30
CA SER A 161 25.26 -11.25 -8.91
C SER A 161 23.96 -10.47 -8.68
N PRO A 162 22.79 -11.04 -9.02
CA PRO A 162 21.50 -10.37 -8.84
C PRO A 162 21.24 -9.98 -7.38
N THR A 163 21.73 -10.76 -6.41
CA THR A 163 21.49 -10.59 -4.96
C THR A 163 22.34 -9.52 -4.27
N SER A 164 23.36 -8.99 -4.94
CA SER A 164 24.27 -7.99 -4.36
C SER A 164 23.59 -6.68 -3.94
N ILE A 165 22.40 -6.40 -4.46
CA ILE A 165 21.60 -5.21 -4.16
C ILE A 165 20.76 -5.32 -2.88
N ILE A 166 20.64 -6.50 -2.28
CA ILE A 166 19.75 -6.70 -1.13
C ILE A 166 20.10 -5.76 0.05
N PRO A 167 21.38 -5.62 0.46
CA PRO A 167 21.73 -4.73 1.56
C PRO A 167 21.44 -3.26 1.26
N THR A 168 21.68 -2.81 0.03
CA THR A 168 21.40 -1.41 -0.36
C THR A 168 19.91 -1.12 -0.43
N VAL A 169 19.11 -2.09 -0.88
CA VAL A 169 17.64 -2.00 -0.83
C VAL A 169 17.14 -1.87 0.61
N TRP A 170 17.66 -2.66 1.56
CA TRP A 170 17.25 -2.55 2.95
C TRP A 170 17.58 -1.20 3.56
N ILE A 171 18.79 -0.68 3.33
CA ILE A 171 19.20 0.63 3.85
C ILE A 171 18.32 1.74 3.25
N ALA A 172 18.11 1.73 1.93
CA ALA A 172 17.28 2.72 1.26
C ALA A 172 15.83 2.67 1.75
N SER A 173 15.27 1.47 1.90
CA SER A 173 13.87 1.29 2.36
C SER A 173 13.70 1.68 3.82
N LEU A 174 14.68 1.39 4.68
CA LEU A 174 14.68 1.85 6.07
C LEU A 174 14.78 3.37 6.18
N ALA A 175 15.65 4.00 5.39
CA ALA A 175 15.75 5.46 5.34
C ALA A 175 14.45 6.11 4.85
N SER A 176 13.82 5.53 3.82
CA SER A 176 12.50 5.94 3.31
C SER A 176 11.41 5.80 4.39
N LEU A 177 11.36 4.66 5.09
CA LEU A 177 10.37 4.43 6.13
C LEU A 177 10.53 5.39 7.31
N ILE A 178 11.77 5.59 7.80
CA ILE A 178 12.04 6.49 8.92
C ILE A 178 11.70 7.92 8.55
N SER A 179 12.14 8.40 7.39
CA SER A 179 11.86 9.77 6.93
C SER A 179 10.36 9.99 6.70
N GLY A 180 9.66 9.02 6.10
CA GLY A 180 8.21 9.06 5.90
C GLY A 180 7.43 9.11 7.21
N ILE A 181 7.73 8.20 8.15
CA ILE A 181 7.07 8.20 9.47
C ILE A 181 7.36 9.51 10.22
N ALA A 182 8.62 9.98 10.20
CA ALA A 182 9.00 11.23 10.86
C ALA A 182 8.24 12.43 10.29
N ALA A 183 8.20 12.56 8.97
CA ALA A 183 7.46 13.63 8.28
C ALA A 183 5.96 13.58 8.62
N ALA A 184 5.35 12.39 8.55
CA ALA A 184 3.94 12.24 8.84
C ALA A 184 3.60 12.52 10.32
N LYS A 185 4.47 12.13 11.26
CA LYS A 185 4.32 12.47 12.70
C LYS A 185 4.49 13.96 12.98
N LEU A 186 5.45 14.62 12.32
CA LEU A 186 5.67 16.07 12.43
C LEU A 186 4.45 16.85 11.92
N LEU A 187 3.88 16.43 10.79
CA LEU A 187 2.70 17.05 10.20
C LEU A 187 1.43 16.76 11.02
N GLU A 188 1.27 15.55 11.57
CA GLU A 188 0.19 15.19 12.50
C GLU A 188 0.17 16.13 13.73
N LYS A 189 1.34 16.47 14.27
CA LYS A 189 1.44 17.40 15.41
C LYS A 189 1.04 18.84 15.04
N ARG A 190 1.27 19.25 13.79
CA ARG A 190 0.99 20.61 13.29
C ARG A 190 -0.46 20.80 12.85
N TYR A 191 -1.07 19.77 12.26
CA TYR A 191 -2.47 19.74 11.82
C TYR A 191 -3.28 18.83 12.74
N ARG A 192 -3.34 19.20 14.02
CA ARG A 192 -4.20 18.50 14.98
C ARG A 192 -5.66 18.82 14.63
N ASP A 193 -6.22 18.02 13.73
CA ASP A 193 -7.59 18.17 13.25
C ASP A 193 -8.56 18.10 14.44
N PRO A 194 -9.38 19.15 14.70
CA PRO A 194 -10.37 19.16 15.77
C PRO A 194 -11.37 17.99 15.68
N ALA A 195 -11.57 17.42 14.49
CA ALA A 195 -12.47 16.28 14.27
C ALA A 195 -11.97 14.96 14.92
N TYR A 196 -10.68 14.86 15.23
CA TYR A 196 -10.09 13.74 15.97
C TYR A 196 -9.98 14.00 17.48
N GLY A 197 -10.69 15.01 17.99
CA GLY A 197 -11.01 15.20 19.40
C GLY A 197 -12.07 14.21 19.92
N LEU A 198 -12.03 12.93 19.55
CA LEU A 198 -12.88 11.94 20.19
C LEU A 198 -12.33 11.63 21.59
N LYS A 199 -12.86 12.38 22.56
CA LYS A 199 -13.09 12.00 23.95
C LYS A 199 -11.89 11.38 24.67
N ARG A 200 -10.87 12.19 24.98
CA ARG A 200 -9.95 11.86 26.09
C ARG A 200 -10.38 12.46 27.44
N THR A 201 -11.55 13.09 27.52
CA THR A 201 -12.03 13.87 28.68
C THR A 201 -13.52 13.67 29.01
N ALA A 202 -14.08 12.47 28.83
CA ALA A 202 -15.43 12.19 29.34
C ALA A 202 -15.63 10.70 29.67
N SER A 203 -15.04 10.27 30.80
CA SER A 203 -15.63 9.35 31.78
C SER A 203 -14.56 9.02 32.83
N ILE A 204 -14.17 10.05 33.59
CA ILE A 204 -14.12 9.88 35.04
C ILE A 204 -15.59 9.75 35.43
N TRP A 205 -15.91 8.77 36.27
CA TRP A 205 -17.23 8.17 36.55
C TRP A 205 -17.62 7.05 35.58
#